data_AF-A0A814S3M5-F1
#
_entry.id   AF-A0A814S3M5-F1
#
_cell.length_a   1.000
_cell.length_b   1.000
_cell.length_c   1.000
_cell.angle_alpha   90.00
_cell.angle_beta   90.00
_cell.angle_gamma   90.00
#
_symmetry.space_group_name_H-M   'P 1'
#
loop_
_entity.id
_entity.type
_entity.pdbx_description
1 polymer ?
#
loop_
_entity_poly.entity_id
_entity_poly.type
_entity_poly.pdbx_seq_one_letter_code
_entity_poly.pdbx_strand_id
1 'polypeptide(L)'
;MLHIYQLFYQVRVVEGNLVKSIFGLCNRCKTTPLFHALNIAHTLMRPKELRIEFFKRALCNEYTRYLCLNIKSKGSICCDIRELINLKEETLSGIVESCKLEELLMRDEIRSEKENNPYIKSVKEIFNSKDKTLITQRLFYTFAVIANLK
;
A
#
# COMPACT_ATOMS: atom_id res chain seq x y z
N MET A 1 -1.70 -8.92 18.90
CA MET A 1 -0.84 -8.47 17.79
C MET A 1 -0.67 -9.53 16.69
N LEU A 2 -0.34 -10.79 17.01
CA LEU A 2 -0.15 -11.87 16.02
C LEU A 2 -1.34 -12.10 15.06
N HIS A 3 -2.58 -12.06 15.55
CA HIS A 3 -3.78 -12.27 14.73
C HIS A 3 -3.95 -11.23 13.61
N ILE A 4 -3.55 -9.98 13.84
CA ILE A 4 -3.66 -8.91 12.84
C ILE A 4 -2.65 -9.13 11.70
N TYR A 5 -1.42 -9.54 12.03
CA TYR A 5 -0.42 -9.90 11.02
C TYR A 5 -0.85 -11.10 10.19
N GLN A 6 -1.47 -12.09 10.83
CA GLN A 6 -1.99 -13.27 10.15
C GLN A 6 -3.14 -12.91 9.19
N LEU A 7 -4.04 -12.02 9.61
CA LEU A 7 -5.11 -11.48 8.77
C LEU A 7 -4.55 -10.74 7.54
N PHE A 8 -3.57 -9.84 7.73
CA PHE A 8 -2.94 -9.13 6.63
C PHE A 8 -2.23 -10.05 5.64
N TYR A 9 -1.55 -11.09 6.14
CA TYR A 9 -0.96 -12.10 5.29
C TYR A 9 -2.01 -12.84 4.46
N GLN A 10 -3.12 -13.24 5.08
CA GLN A 10 -4.23 -13.92 4.39
C GLN A 10 -4.84 -13.05 3.31
N VAL A 11 -5.11 -11.77 3.59
CA VAL A 11 -5.63 -10.81 2.60
C VAL A 11 -4.69 -10.71 1.39
N ARG A 12 -3.39 -10.58 1.63
CA ARG A 12 -2.38 -10.51 0.54
C ARG A 12 -2.36 -11.77 -0.32
N VAL A 13 -2.48 -12.95 0.30
CA VAL A 13 -2.50 -14.23 -0.42
C VAL A 13 -3.76 -14.36 -1.26
N VAL A 14 -4.93 -14.04 -0.70
CA VAL A 14 -6.21 -14.10 -1.40
C VAL A 14 -6.23 -13.13 -2.58
N GLU A 15 -5.84 -11.87 -2.36
CA GLU A 15 -5.76 -10.83 -3.40
C GLU A 15 -4.83 -11.26 -4.54
N GLY A 16 -3.64 -11.78 -4.21
CA GLY A 16 -2.71 -12.29 -5.20
C GLY A 16 -3.26 -13.48 -5.99
N ASN A 17 -3.92 -14.42 -5.33
CA ASN A 17 -4.49 -15.60 -5.99
C ASN A 17 -5.68 -15.26 -6.90
N LEU A 18 -6.50 -14.28 -6.52
CA LEU A 18 -7.58 -13.76 -7.37
C LEU A 18 -7.05 -13.13 -8.66
N VAL A 19 -6.01 -12.29 -8.55
CA VAL A 19 -5.41 -11.69 -9.74
C VAL A 19 -4.79 -12.78 -10.63
N LYS A 20 -4.13 -13.78 -10.04
CA LYS A 20 -3.56 -14.90 -10.81
C LYS A 20 -4.64 -15.67 -11.55
N SER A 21 -5.79 -15.95 -10.94
CA SER A 21 -6.86 -16.71 -11.60
C SER A 21 -7.45 -15.93 -12.78
N ILE A 22 -7.62 -14.61 -12.65
CA ILE A 22 -8.08 -13.74 -13.75
C ILE A 22 -7.14 -13.80 -14.95
N PHE A 23 -5.82 -13.84 -14.70
CA PHE A 23 -4.79 -13.82 -15.75
C PHE A 23 -4.21 -15.20 -16.09
N GLY A 24 -4.81 -16.30 -15.61
CA GLY A 24 -4.33 -17.66 -15.87
C GLY A 24 -2.90 -17.94 -15.38
N LEU A 25 -2.45 -17.26 -14.32
CA LEU A 25 -1.09 -17.38 -13.78
C LEU A 25 -0.99 -18.45 -12.70
N CYS A 26 0.24 -18.95 -12.51
CA CYS A 26 0.55 -19.95 -11.52
C CYS A 26 0.50 -19.41 -10.07
N ASN A 27 0.07 -20.23 -9.10
CA ASN A 27 0.07 -19.82 -7.69
C ASN A 27 1.46 -19.48 -7.13
N ARG A 28 2.54 -19.99 -7.73
CA ARG A 28 3.93 -19.70 -7.33
C ARG A 28 4.45 -18.36 -7.86
N CYS A 29 3.75 -17.75 -8.81
CA CYS A 29 4.15 -16.53 -9.48
C CYS A 29 4.01 -15.35 -8.50
N LYS A 30 5.02 -14.46 -8.41
CA LYS A 30 4.91 -13.23 -7.60
C LYS A 30 4.03 -12.23 -8.34
N THR A 31 3.05 -11.64 -7.66
CA THR A 31 2.08 -10.74 -8.29
C THR A 31 2.44 -9.26 -8.19
N THR A 32 3.40 -8.88 -7.33
CA THR A 32 3.83 -7.48 -7.15
C THR A 32 4.12 -6.76 -8.47
N PRO A 33 4.87 -7.33 -9.44
CA PRO A 33 5.09 -6.67 -10.72
C PRO A 33 3.81 -6.44 -11.52
N LEU A 34 2.83 -7.35 -11.41
CA LEU A 34 1.54 -7.25 -12.07
C LEU A 34 0.68 -6.13 -11.46
N PHE A 35 0.64 -6.04 -10.12
CA PHE A 35 -0.06 -4.96 -9.41
C PHE A 35 0.48 -3.59 -9.81
N HIS A 36 1.81 -3.41 -9.79
CA HIS A 36 2.42 -2.14 -10.18
C HIS A 36 2.25 -1.81 -11.66
N ALA A 37 2.34 -2.81 -12.56
CA ALA A 37 2.16 -2.60 -13.99
C ALA A 37 0.73 -2.14 -14.33
N LEU A 38 -0.27 -2.69 -13.63
CA LEU A 38 -1.68 -2.35 -13.78
C LEU A 38 -2.10 -1.11 -12.96
N ASN A 39 -1.16 -0.46 -12.25
CA ASN A 39 -1.45 0.62 -11.30
C ASN A 39 -2.50 0.24 -10.23
N ILE A 40 -2.56 -1.02 -9.84
CA ILE A 40 -3.43 -1.50 -8.77
C ILE A 40 -2.67 -1.34 -7.45
N ALA A 41 -3.23 -0.55 -6.53
CA ALA A 41 -2.68 -0.42 -5.18
C ALA A 41 -2.95 -1.70 -4.39
N HIS A 42 -1.95 -2.20 -3.68
CA HIS A 42 -2.13 -3.33 -2.77
C HIS A 42 -3.11 -2.98 -1.66
N THR A 43 -4.06 -3.88 -1.37
CA THR A 43 -5.04 -3.69 -0.30
C THR A 43 -4.38 -3.38 1.06
N LEU A 44 -3.16 -3.89 1.29
CA LEU A 44 -2.40 -3.63 2.52
C LEU A 44 -1.84 -2.22 2.65
N MET A 45 -1.66 -1.48 1.54
CA MET A 45 -1.23 -0.08 1.58
C MET A 45 -2.37 0.83 2.01
N ARG A 46 -3.62 0.43 1.74
CA ARG A 46 -4.79 1.26 1.97
C ARG A 46 -5.04 1.61 3.43
N PRO A 47 -4.91 0.70 4.42
CA PRO A 47 -4.98 1.05 5.83
C PRO A 47 -3.93 2.08 6.27
N LYS A 48 -2.70 1.97 5.74
CA LYS A 48 -1.61 2.90 6.08
C LYS A 48 -1.91 4.30 5.52
N GLU A 49 -2.36 4.38 4.27
CA GLU A 49 -2.83 5.63 3.65
C GLU A 49 -3.99 6.26 4.42
N LEU A 50 -5.03 5.47 4.73
CA LEU A 50 -6.20 5.95 5.47
C LEU A 50 -5.82 6.49 6.85
N ARG A 51 -4.87 5.83 7.52
CA ARG A 51 -4.38 6.27 8.83
C ARG A 51 -3.63 7.60 8.72
N ILE A 52 -2.75 7.76 7.73
CA ILE A 52 -2.02 9.00 7.49
C ILE A 52 -2.98 10.14 7.12
N GLU A 53 -3.95 9.86 6.24
CA GLU A 53 -4.97 10.81 5.83
C GLU A 53 -5.84 11.24 7.01
N PHE A 54 -6.24 10.29 7.86
CA PHE A 54 -6.97 10.56 9.08
C PHE A 54 -6.20 11.50 9.99
N PHE A 55 -4.94 11.21 10.32
CA PHE A 55 -4.14 12.08 11.19
C PHE A 55 -3.91 13.46 10.58
N LYS A 56 -3.66 13.55 9.27
CA LYS A 56 -3.55 14.84 8.59
C LYS A 56 -4.84 15.65 8.71
N ARG A 57 -6.00 15.06 8.42
CA ARG A 57 -7.29 15.76 8.50
C ARG A 57 -7.65 16.14 9.94
N ALA A 58 -7.43 15.22 10.88
CA ALA A 58 -7.69 15.45 12.30
C ALA A 58 -6.78 16.53 12.88
N LEU A 59 -5.50 16.59 12.50
CA LEU A 59 -4.54 17.52 13.11
C LEU A 59 -4.40 18.85 12.37
N CYS A 60 -4.75 18.92 11.08
CA CYS A 60 -4.80 20.17 10.33
C CYS A 60 -6.07 20.98 10.58
N ASN A 61 -7.13 20.36 11.12
CA ASN A 61 -8.34 21.09 11.51
C ASN A 61 -8.10 21.84 12.83
N GLU A 62 -8.24 23.17 12.81
CA GLU A 62 -8.03 24.02 14.00
C GLU A 62 -8.91 23.62 15.19
N TYR A 63 -10.17 23.25 14.92
CA TYR A 63 -11.11 22.83 15.96
C TYR A 63 -10.64 21.51 16.60
N THR A 64 -10.34 20.51 15.79
CA THR A 64 -9.86 19.21 16.30
C THR A 64 -8.51 19.35 17.02
N ARG A 65 -7.63 20.24 16.54
CA ARG A 65 -6.36 20.58 17.20
C ARG A 65 -6.60 21.21 18.56
N TYR A 66 -7.56 22.14 18.66
CA TYR A 66 -7.99 22.72 19.92
C TYR A 66 -8.53 21.64 20.88
N LEU A 67 -9.38 20.72 20.42
CA LEU A 67 -9.87 19.60 21.25
C LEU A 67 -8.72 18.70 21.72
N CYS A 68 -7.78 18.38 20.82
CA CYS A 68 -6.57 17.58 21.11
C CYS A 68 -5.63 18.26 22.11
N LEU A 69 -5.68 19.58 22.28
CA LEU A 69 -4.89 20.29 23.28
C LEU A 69 -5.65 20.48 24.61
N ASN A 70 -6.95 20.76 24.54
CA ASN A 70 -7.69 21.32 25.67
C ASN A 70 -8.68 20.35 26.33
N ILE A 71 -9.15 19.29 25.65
CA ILE A 71 -10.14 18.37 26.21
C ILE A 71 -9.48 17.10 26.74
N LYS A 72 -9.71 16.77 28.01
CA LYS A 72 -9.26 15.52 28.66
C LYS A 72 -10.43 14.54 28.81
N SER A 73 -11.03 14.11 27.70
CA SER A 73 -12.05 13.06 27.70
C SER A 73 -11.42 11.71 27.37
N LYS A 74 -11.39 10.80 28.35
CA LYS A 74 -10.95 9.41 28.17
C LYS A 74 -11.79 8.71 27.10
N GLY A 75 -11.13 7.91 26.25
CA GLY A 75 -11.77 7.15 25.17
C GLY A 75 -12.09 7.96 23.90
N SER A 76 -11.68 9.23 23.84
CA SER A 76 -11.77 10.01 22.60
C SER A 76 -10.51 9.82 21.74
N ILE A 77 -10.69 9.88 20.42
CA ILE A 77 -9.60 9.94 19.43
C ILE A 77 -8.55 11.01 19.79
N CYS A 78 -9.00 12.14 20.36
CA CYS A 78 -8.13 13.24 20.79
C CYS A 78 -7.19 12.83 21.93
N CYS A 79 -7.64 11.93 22.81
CA CYS A 79 -6.80 11.36 23.86
C CYS A 79 -5.74 10.42 23.28
N ASP A 80 -6.11 9.54 22.35
CA ASP A 80 -5.18 8.61 21.70
C ASP A 80 -4.07 9.35 20.93
N ILE A 81 -4.44 10.44 20.24
CA ILE A 81 -3.49 11.33 19.56
C ILE A 81 -2.53 11.99 20.56
N ARG A 82 -3.04 12.47 21.71
CA ARG A 82 -2.23 13.11 22.75
C ARG A 82 -1.28 12.11 23.42
N GLU A 83 -1.71 10.88 23.59
CA GLU A 83 -0.86 9.81 24.12
C GLU A 83 0.26 9.45 23.15
N LEU A 84 -0.03 9.39 21.84
CA LEU A 84 0.99 9.21 20.80
C LEU A 84 2.02 10.36 20.76
N ILE A 85 1.58 11.60 20.97
CA ILE A 85 2.46 12.77 21.13
C ILE A 85 3.42 12.57 22.30
N ASN A 86 2.88 12.22 23.47
CA ASN A 86 3.66 12.06 24.68
C ASN A 86 4.65 10.89 24.57
N LEU A 87 4.26 9.80 23.92
CA LEU A 87 5.13 8.62 23.71
C LEU A 87 6.29 8.90 22.75
N LYS A 88 6.11 9.81 21.79
CA LYS A 88 7.13 10.15 20.78
C LYS A 88 7.94 11.40 21.11
N GLU A 89 7.60 12.11 22.19
CA GLU A 89 8.16 13.43 22.51
C GLU A 89 8.05 14.44 21.34
N GLU A 90 7.00 14.31 20.50
CA GLU A 90 6.80 15.13 19.30
C GLU A 90 5.71 16.19 19.51
N THR A 91 5.85 17.37 18.87
CA THR A 91 4.75 18.34 18.83
C THR A 91 3.67 17.93 17.83
N LEU A 92 2.46 18.50 17.95
CA LEU A 92 1.39 18.34 16.95
C LEU A 92 1.83 18.72 15.53
N SER A 93 2.71 19.73 15.38
CA SER A 93 3.27 20.09 14.08
C SER A 93 4.24 19.02 13.58
N GLY A 94 5.09 18.50 14.48
CA GLY A 94 6.02 17.40 14.20
C GLY A 94 5.30 16.16 13.67
N ILE A 95 4.17 15.76 14.29
CA ILE A 95 3.40 14.60 13.81
C ILE A 95 2.83 14.82 12.41
N VAL A 96 2.36 16.04 12.10
CA VAL A 96 1.84 16.37 10.76
C VAL A 96 2.97 16.31 9.72
N GLU A 97 4.15 16.80 10.06
CA GLU A 97 5.34 16.72 9.20
C GLU A 97 5.80 15.27 9.02
N SER A 98 5.85 14.48 10.08
CA SER A 98 6.11 13.03 10.04
C SER A 98 5.11 12.31 9.14
N CYS A 99 3.83 12.65 9.20
CA CYS A 99 2.80 12.09 8.30
C CYS A 99 3.03 12.47 6.83
N LYS A 100 3.45 13.71 6.56
CA LYS A 100 3.81 14.16 5.19
C LYS A 100 5.05 13.44 4.67
N LEU A 101 6.07 13.29 5.50
CA LEU A 101 7.31 12.58 5.17
C LEU A 101 7.00 11.12 4.82
N GLU A 102 6.24 10.43 5.67
CA GLU A 102 5.87 9.02 5.46
C GLU A 102 5.08 8.83 4.15
N GLU A 103 4.22 9.78 3.79
CA GLU A 103 3.49 9.79 2.52
C GLU A 103 4.42 9.94 1.31
N LEU A 104 5.43 10.82 1.42
CA LEU A 104 6.43 11.02 0.37
C LEU A 104 7.29 9.76 0.20
N LEU A 105 7.79 9.19 1.30
CA LEU A 105 8.58 7.97 1.28
C LEU A 105 7.82 6.81 0.62
N MET A 106 6.56 6.60 0.98
CA MET A 106 5.74 5.56 0.33
C MET A 106 5.56 5.79 -1.17
N ARG A 107 5.38 7.05 -1.61
CA ARG A 107 5.26 7.37 -3.03
C ARG A 107 6.56 7.13 -3.78
N ASP A 108 7.68 7.50 -3.20
CA ASP A 108 9.01 7.31 -3.78
C ASP A 108 9.39 5.83 -3.87
N GLU A 109 9.07 5.04 -2.85
CA GLU A 109 9.23 3.58 -2.88
C GLU A 109 8.43 2.96 -4.04
N ILE A 110 7.13 3.27 -4.15
CA ILE A 110 6.27 2.76 -5.23
C ILE A 110 6.78 3.21 -6.60
N ARG A 111 7.24 4.46 -6.72
CA ARG A 111 7.77 5.01 -7.96
C ARG A 111 9.07 4.32 -8.37
N SER A 112 10.00 4.17 -7.44
CA SER A 112 11.27 3.47 -7.65
C SER A 112 11.03 2.02 -8.10
N GLU A 113 10.10 1.31 -7.45
CA GLU A 113 9.74 -0.05 -7.86
C GLU A 113 9.17 -0.08 -9.28
N LYS A 114 8.31 0.89 -9.66
CA LYS A 114 7.72 0.99 -11.00
C LYS A 114 8.73 1.29 -12.10
N GLU A 115 9.74 2.12 -11.83
CA GLU A 115 10.72 2.58 -12.83
C GLU A 115 11.87 1.59 -13.01
N ASN A 116 12.33 0.96 -11.91
CA ASN A 116 13.55 0.14 -11.91
C ASN A 116 13.32 -1.35 -12.18
N ASN A 117 12.07 -1.82 -12.14
CA ASN A 117 11.78 -3.25 -12.28
C ASN A 117 11.54 -3.65 -13.75
N PRO A 118 12.44 -4.45 -14.37
CA PRO A 118 12.31 -4.82 -15.78
C PRO A 118 11.04 -5.62 -16.08
N TYR A 119 10.55 -6.40 -15.11
CA TYR A 119 9.33 -7.19 -15.27
C TYR A 119 8.07 -6.32 -15.36
N ILE A 120 8.04 -5.19 -14.65
CA ILE A 120 6.92 -4.23 -14.74
C ILE A 120 6.86 -3.64 -16.15
N LYS A 121 8.02 -3.32 -16.73
CA LYS A 121 8.11 -2.81 -18.10
C LYS A 121 7.60 -3.84 -19.11
N SER A 122 8.05 -5.09 -19.02
CA SER A 122 7.57 -6.19 -19.88
C SER A 122 6.05 -6.39 -19.76
N VAL A 123 5.50 -6.36 -18.55
CA VAL A 123 4.05 -6.50 -18.34
C VAL A 123 3.29 -5.32 -18.96
N LYS A 124 3.77 -4.07 -18.81
CA LYS A 124 3.16 -2.90 -19.46
C LYS A 124 3.18 -3.03 -20.98
N GLU A 125 4.27 -3.51 -21.57
CA GLU A 125 4.36 -3.74 -23.02
C GLU A 125 3.35 -4.80 -23.50
N ILE A 126 3.12 -5.86 -22.71
CA ILE A 126 2.09 -6.87 -23.02
C ILE A 126 0.69 -6.24 -23.03
N PHE A 127 0.34 -5.45 -22.01
CA PHE A 127 -0.97 -4.79 -21.94
C PHE A 127 -1.16 -3.67 -22.97
N ASN A 128 -0.07 -3.02 -23.39
CA ASN A 128 -0.09 -2.01 -24.46
C ASN A 128 -0.12 -2.62 -25.86
N SER A 129 0.04 -3.94 -25.99
CA SER A 129 -0.01 -4.59 -27.30
C SER A 129 -1.43 -4.62 -27.88
N LYS A 130 -1.55 -4.46 -29.21
CA LYS A 130 -2.85 -4.42 -29.89
C LYS A 130 -3.58 -5.77 -29.88
N ASP A 131 -2.85 -6.86 -29.68
CA ASP A 131 -3.40 -8.22 -29.72
C ASP A 131 -3.79 -8.70 -28.33
N LYS A 132 -5.07 -8.50 -28.00
CA LYS A 132 -5.63 -8.86 -26.69
C LYS A 132 -5.75 -10.37 -26.47
N THR A 133 -5.75 -11.17 -27.55
CA THR A 133 -5.92 -12.62 -27.45
C THR A 133 -4.69 -13.33 -26.86
N LEU A 134 -3.51 -12.73 -27.06
CA LEU A 134 -2.23 -13.28 -26.63
C LEU A 134 -1.76 -12.78 -25.25
N ILE A 135 -2.51 -11.87 -24.61
CA ILE A 135 -2.12 -11.27 -23.32
C ILE A 135 -1.86 -12.35 -22.27
N THR A 136 -2.82 -13.26 -22.08
CA THR A 136 -2.74 -14.33 -21.06
C THR A 136 -1.52 -15.23 -21.28
N GLN A 137 -1.26 -15.64 -22.53
CA GLN A 137 -0.10 -16.47 -22.85
C GLN A 137 1.23 -15.74 -22.59
N ARG A 138 1.34 -14.48 -23.03
CA ARG A 138 2.55 -13.67 -22.83
C ARG A 138 2.83 -13.37 -21.36
N LEU A 139 1.77 -13.12 -20.58
CA LEU A 139 1.85 -12.98 -19.14
C LEU A 139 2.34 -14.29 -18.51
N PHE A 140 1.76 -15.43 -18.89
CA PHE A 140 2.18 -16.72 -18.38
C PHE A 140 3.67 -16.97 -18.59
N TYR A 141 4.19 -16.77 -19.82
CA TYR A 141 5.62 -16.94 -20.09
C TYR A 141 6.50 -15.99 -19.26
N THR A 142 6.12 -14.71 -19.17
CA THR A 142 6.87 -13.72 -18.41
C THR A 142 6.95 -14.10 -16.93
N PHE A 143 5.85 -14.56 -16.34
CA PHE A 143 5.79 -14.97 -14.93
C PHE A 143 6.33 -16.38 -14.67
N ALA A 144 6.31 -17.29 -15.64
CA ALA A 144 6.92 -18.61 -15.54
C ALA A 144 8.45 -18.51 -15.44
N VAL A 145 9.06 -17.61 -16.23
CA VAL A 145 10.50 -17.29 -16.14
C VAL A 145 10.85 -16.74 -14.75
N ILE A 146 10.04 -15.82 -14.22
CA ILE A 146 10.23 -15.26 -12.87
C ILE A 146 10.12 -16.34 -11.78
N ALA A 147 9.24 -17.32 -11.96
CA ALA A 147 8.97 -18.37 -10.99
C ALA A 147 9.96 -19.55 -11.07
N ASN A 148 10.96 -19.53 -11.97
CA ASN A 148 11.84 -20.65 -12.27
C ASN A 148 11.07 -21.95 -12.57
N LEU A 149 9.91 -21.83 -13.20
CA LEU A 149 9.14 -22.97 -13.71
C LEU A 149 9.73 -23.33 -15.08
N LYS A 150 10.89 -24.01 -15.06
CA LYS A 150 11.41 -24.72 -16.22
C LYS A 150 10.75 -26.08 -16.34
#